data_AF-F8GVI3-F1
#
_entry.id   AF-F8GVI3-F1
#
_cell.length_a   1.000
_cell.length_b   1.000
_cell.length_c   1.000
_cell.angle_alpha   90.00
_cell.angle_beta   90.00
_cell.angle_gamma   90.00
#
_symmetry.space_group_name_H-M   'P 1'
#
loop_
_entity.id
_entity.type
_entity.pdbx_description
1 polymer ?
#
loop_
_entity_poly.entity_id
_entity_poly.type
_entity_poly.pdbx_seq_one_letter_code
_entity_poly.pdbx_strand_id
1 'polypeptide(L)' 'MAGGVHSQQEGEPPETPPSLNEVVRLIARLGGFLARKGDGEPGVKTIWQGLQRVMDFAAGIKYAREIGHE' A
#
# COMPACT_ATOMS: atom_id res chain seq x y z
N MET A 1 -15.43 -5.85 23.57
CA MET A 1 -16.08 -4.59 23.17
C MET A 1 -15.00 -3.54 22.97
N ALA A 2 -14.53 -3.38 21.74
CA ALA A 2 -13.89 -2.16 21.20
C ALA A 2 -13.56 -2.47 19.73
N GLY A 3 -14.53 -2.21 18.85
CA GLY A 3 -14.29 -2.19 17.42
C GLY A 3 -13.38 -1.02 17.10
N GLY A 4 -12.17 -1.30 16.66
CA GLY A 4 -11.27 -0.30 16.11
C GLY A 4 -11.75 0.05 14.70
N VAL A 5 -12.31 1.24 14.56
CA VAL A 5 -12.65 1.86 13.28
C VAL A 5 -11.40 1.85 12.41
N HIS A 6 -11.49 1.27 11.21
CA HIS A 6 -10.48 1.44 10.17
C HIS A 6 -10.49 2.91 9.74
N SER A 7 -9.74 3.74 10.47
CA SER A 7 -9.43 5.10 10.05
C SER A 7 -8.55 5.01 8.81
N GLN A 8 -9.15 5.26 7.64
CA GLN A 8 -8.40 5.63 6.46
C GLN A 8 -7.72 6.95 6.81
N GLN A 9 -6.41 6.94 7.00
CA GLN A 9 -5.65 8.14 7.33
C GLN A 9 -5.69 9.08 6.10
N GLU A 10 -6.62 10.03 6.10
CA GLU A 10 -6.51 11.27 5.33
C GLU A 10 -5.55 12.19 6.11
N GLY A 11 -4.25 12.08 5.81
CA GLY A 11 -3.20 12.90 6.42
C GLY A 11 -2.10 13.16 5.40
N GLU A 12 -1.37 14.27 5.57
CA GLU A 12 -0.19 14.55 4.75
C GLU A 12 0.80 13.38 4.81
N PRO A 13 1.52 13.09 3.71
CA PRO A 13 2.59 12.10 3.73
C PRO A 13 3.57 12.39 4.87
N PRO A 14 4.15 11.36 5.51
CA PRO A 14 5.12 11.58 6.57
C PRO A 14 6.31 12.39 6.04
N GLU A 15 6.80 13.35 6.84
CA GLU A 15 7.95 14.18 6.47
C GLU A 15 9.19 13.34 6.15
N THR A 16 9.38 12.27 6.91
CA THR A 16 10.44 11.29 6.66
C THR A 16 9.88 10.15 5.82
N PRO A 17 10.47 9.88 4.64
CA PRO A 17 10.05 8.74 3.83
C PRO A 17 10.21 7.41 4.58
N PRO A 18 9.31 6.44 4.36
CA PRO A 18 9.48 5.09 4.91
C PRO A 18 10.76 4.44 4.40
N SER A 19 11.35 3.57 5.22
CA SER A 19 12.46 2.72 4.82
C SER A 19 12.05 1.73 3.73
N LEU A 20 13.03 1.16 3.02
CA LEU A 20 12.76 0.16 1.99
C LEU A 20 11.95 -1.03 2.52
N ASN A 21 12.25 -1.52 3.73
CA ASN A 21 11.50 -2.65 4.30
C ASN A 21 10.05 -2.28 4.59
N GLU A 22 9.80 -1.06 5.10
CA GLU A 22 8.44 -0.56 5.33
C GLU A 22 7.67 -0.45 4.01
N VAL A 23 8.30 0.07 2.95
CA VAL A 23 7.69 0.12 1.61
C VAL A 23 7.37 -1.28 1.09
N VAL A 24 8.30 -2.23 1.20
CA VAL A 24 8.07 -3.62 0.78
C VAL A 24 6.90 -4.25 1.54
N ARG A 25 6.79 -3.99 2.85
CA ARG A 25 5.67 -4.47 3.67
C ARG A 25 4.35 -3.81 3.29
N LEU A 26 4.34 -2.50 3.01
CA LEU A 26 3.14 -1.79 2.52
C LEU A 26 2.66 -2.38 1.19
N ILE A 27 3.57 -2.63 0.26
CA ILE A 27 3.27 -3.28 -1.02
C ILE A 27 2.69 -4.68 -0.76
N ALA A 28 3.34 -5.49 0.07
CA ALA A 28 2.88 -6.85 0.36
C ALA A 28 1.48 -6.89 1.00
N ARG A 29 1.10 -5.86 1.78
CA ARG A 29 -0.26 -5.76 2.36
C ARG A 29 -1.33 -5.66 1.28
N LEU A 30 -1.06 -4.98 0.17
CA LEU A 30 -1.94 -4.94 -1.00
C LEU A 30 -2.08 -6.31 -1.68
N GLY A 31 -1.06 -7.16 -1.56
CA GLY A 31 -1.09 -8.56 -2.01
C GLY A 31 -1.58 -9.56 -0.95
N GLY A 32 -2.15 -9.10 0.17
CA GLY A 32 -2.76 -9.96 1.19
C GLY A 32 -1.88 -10.30 2.40
N PHE A 33 -0.69 -9.69 2.55
CA PHE A 33 0.09 -9.82 3.77
C PHE A 33 -0.60 -9.12 4.96
N LEU A 34 -0.90 -9.86 6.03
CA LEU A 34 -1.65 -9.32 7.17
C LEU A 34 -0.80 -8.42 8.08
N ALA A 35 0.53 -8.63 8.10
CA ALA A 35 1.47 -7.88 8.95
C ALA A 35 1.10 -7.89 10.45
N ARG A 36 0.65 -9.04 10.99
CA ARG A 36 0.39 -9.20 12.42
C ARG A 36 1.71 -9.42 13.18
N LYS A 37 1.67 -9.16 14.49
CA LYS A 37 2.80 -9.44 15.38
C LYS A 37 3.19 -10.91 15.27
N GLY A 38 4.43 -11.17 14.85
CA GLY A 38 4.98 -12.53 14.69
C GLY A 38 4.82 -13.16 13.31
N ASP A 39 4.17 -12.50 12.33
CA ASP A 39 4.03 -13.04 10.96
C ASP A 39 5.38 -13.12 10.18
N GLY A 40 6.43 -12.44 10.66
CA GLY A 40 7.74 -12.41 9.99
C GLY A 40 7.80 -11.46 8.79
N GLU A 41 8.58 -11.84 7.77
CA GLU A 41 8.70 -11.11 6.50
C GLU A 41 7.66 -11.60 5.48
N PRO A 42 7.17 -10.73 4.58
CA PRO A 42 6.24 -11.14 3.54
C PRO A 42 6.86 -12.13 2.55
N GLY A 43 6.04 -13.07 2.06
CA GLY A 43 6.46 -14.01 1.02
C GLY A 43 6.49 -13.39 -0.38
N VAL A 44 7.25 -14.00 -1.29
CA VAL A 44 7.40 -13.51 -2.68
C VAL A 44 6.08 -13.34 -3.42
N LYS A 45 5.10 -14.22 -3.17
CA LYS A 45 3.78 -14.17 -3.82
C LYS A 45 2.99 -12.92 -3.43
N THR A 46 2.94 -12.58 -2.14
CA THR A 46 2.21 -11.40 -1.66
C THR A 46 2.91 -10.11 -2.10
N ILE A 47 4.24 -10.10 -2.17
CA ILE A 47 5.00 -8.99 -2.75
C ILE A 47 4.65 -8.80 -4.23
N TRP A 48 4.70 -9.87 -5.03
CA TRP A 48 4.39 -9.82 -6.47
C TRP A 48 2.97 -9.31 -6.73
N GLN A 49 1.98 -9.87 -6.04
CA GLN A 49 0.58 -9.46 -6.17
C GLN A 49 0.38 -7.99 -5.75
N GLY A 50 1.05 -7.56 -4.67
CA GLY A 50 1.05 -6.17 -4.23
C GLY A 50 1.64 -5.21 -5.27
N LEU A 51 2.78 -5.57 -5.87
CA LEU A 51 3.44 -4.77 -6.91
C LEU A 51 2.54 -4.57 -8.12
N GLN A 52 1.89 -5.63 -8.62
CA GLN A 52 0.94 -5.54 -9.72
C GLN A 52 -0.17 -4.52 -9.40
N ARG A 53 -0.74 -4.60 -8.20
CA ARG A 53 -1.78 -3.68 -7.74
C ARG A 53 -1.32 -2.22 -7.66
N VAL A 54 -0.09 -1.98 -7.20
CA VAL A 54 0.51 -0.64 -7.19
C VAL A 54 0.65 -0.08 -8.59
N MET A 55 1.11 -0.89 -9.55
CA MET A 55 1.25 -0.49 -10.94
C MET A 55 -0.11 -0.14 -11.57
N ASP A 56 -1.14 -0.93 -11.31
CA ASP A 56 -2.51 -0.65 -11.78
C ASP A 56 -3.02 0.69 -11.25
N PHE A 57 -2.82 0.96 -9.95
CA PHE A 57 -3.23 2.24 -9.36
C PHE A 57 -2.43 3.42 -9.91
N ALA A 58 -1.12 3.27 -10.11
CA ALA A 58 -0.29 4.31 -10.70
C ALA A 58 -0.74 4.65 -12.13
N ALA A 59 -1.06 3.62 -12.93
CA ALA A 59 -1.61 3.80 -14.27
C ALA A 59 -2.98 4.52 -14.23
N GLY A 60 -3.88 4.10 -13.34
CA GLY A 60 -5.19 4.74 -13.17
C GLY A 60 -5.09 6.21 -12.74
N ILE A 61 -4.21 6.54 -11.79
CA ILE A 61 -3.98 7.93 -11.35
C ILE A 61 -3.40 8.77 -12.48
N LYS A 62 -2.44 8.23 -13.24
CA LYS A 62 -1.87 8.92 -14.40
C LYS A 62 -2.96 9.26 -15.41
N TYR A 63 -3.79 8.28 -15.76
CA TYR A 63 -4.89 8.47 -16.70
C TYR A 63 -5.92 9.49 -16.20
N ALA A 64 -6.31 9.42 -14.92
CA ALA A 64 -7.25 10.37 -14.33
C ALA A 64 -6.73 11.81 -14.36
N ARG A 65 -5.41 12.02 -14.19
CA ARG A 65 -4.79 13.34 -14.34
C ARG A 65 -4.83 13.83 -15.78
N GLU A 66 -4.56 12.96 -16.74
CA GLU A 66 -4.56 13.31 -18.16
C GLU A 66 -5.97 13.72 -18.66
N ILE A 67 -7.03 13.02 -18.25
CA ILE A 67 -8.42 13.40 -18.61
C ILE A 67 -8.82 14.74 -17.98
N GLY A 68 -8.40 15.02 -16.74
CA GLY A 68 -8.78 16.26 -16.05
C GLY A 68 -8.16 17.54 -16.63
N HIS A 69 -7.33 17.42 -17.67
CA HIS A 69 -6.73 18.52 -18.41
C HIS A 69 -7.40 18.82 -19.77
N GLU A 70 -8.49 18.13 -20.10
CA GLU A 70 -9.37 18.40 -21.25
C GLU A 70 -10.66 19.12 -20.82
#